data_AF-A0AAJ1HQZ7-F1
#
_entry.id   AF-A0AAJ1HQZ7-F1
#
_cell.length_a   1.000
_cell.length_b   1.000
_cell.length_c   1.000
_cell.angle_alpha   90.00
_cell.angle_beta   90.00
_cell.angle_gamma   90.00
#
_symmetry.space_group_name_H-M   'P 1'
#
loop_
_entity.id
_entity.type
_entity.pdbx_description
1 polymer ?
#
loop_
_entity_poly.entity_id
_entity_poly.type
_entity_poly.pdbx_seq_one_letter_code
_entity_poly.pdbx_strand_id
1 'polypeptide(L)'
;MIKANYYANWSTAIITAINIAWIIEIIINGFIQRKLLNSYVKQNWKLPIFIVLALSLAAAIVIYIPLGLTSYVISFFALVVQTLMAADYYKVLSRFIKDSWYLVSIKVSMIISILSALSILLFAITAIAVTDY
;
A
#
# COMPACT_ATOMS: atom_id res chain seq x y z
N MET A 1 -25.41 -2.05 13.10
CA MET A 1 -24.37 -1.36 12.31
C MET A 1 -23.09 -1.08 13.11
N ILE A 2 -23.17 -0.74 14.41
CA ILE A 2 -21.99 -0.47 15.27
C ILE A 2 -20.96 -1.62 15.26
N LYS A 3 -21.39 -2.89 15.39
CA LYS A 3 -20.48 -4.05 15.33
C LYS A 3 -19.78 -4.17 13.96
N ALA A 4 -20.48 -3.89 12.86
CA ALA A 4 -19.91 -3.95 11.52
C ALA A 4 -18.84 -2.87 11.33
N ASN A 5 -19.11 -1.64 11.80
CA ASN A 5 -18.13 -0.55 11.80
C ASN A 5 -16.89 -0.87 12.65
N TYR A 6 -17.09 -1.49 13.83
CA TYR A 6 -16.00 -1.96 14.68
C TYR A 6 -15.09 -2.97 13.96
N TYR A 7 -15.67 -3.99 13.33
CA TYR A 7 -14.89 -4.98 12.58
C TYR A 7 -14.21 -4.36 11.35
N ALA A 8 -14.90 -3.49 10.59
CA ALA A 8 -14.33 -2.82 9.43
C ALA A 8 -13.14 -1.91 9.81
N ASN A 9 -13.22 -1.21 10.94
CA ASN A 9 -12.12 -0.43 11.50
C ASN A 9 -10.90 -1.32 11.81
N TRP A 10 -11.10 -2.41 12.55
CA TRP A 10 -10.02 -3.34 12.89
C TRP A 10 -9.40 -4.00 11.66
N SER A 11 -10.22 -4.45 10.71
CA SER A 11 -9.73 -5.00 9.44
C SER A 11 -8.88 -3.99 8.68
N THR A 12 -9.29 -2.73 8.66
CA THR A 12 -8.53 -1.63 8.03
C THR A 12 -7.21 -1.37 8.74
N ALA A 13 -7.19 -1.34 10.08
CA ALA A 13 -5.96 -1.20 10.87
C ALA A 13 -4.96 -2.33 10.60
N ILE A 14 -5.44 -3.57 10.60
CA ILE A 14 -4.60 -4.75 10.39
C ILE A 14 -4.03 -4.75 8.96
N ILE A 15 -4.86 -4.52 7.95
CA ILE A 15 -4.41 -4.64 6.57
C ILE A 15 -3.49 -3.50 6.14
N THR A 16 -3.70 -2.29 6.65
CA THR A 16 -2.79 -1.16 6.40
C THR A 16 -1.44 -1.38 7.09
N ALA A 17 -1.42 -1.95 8.29
CA ALA A 17 -0.18 -2.36 8.95
C ALA A 17 0.56 -3.46 8.17
N ILE A 18 -0.16 -4.46 7.65
CA ILE A 18 0.41 -5.49 6.77
C ILE A 18 0.98 -4.87 5.49
N ASN A 19 0.29 -3.91 4.87
CA ASN A 19 0.78 -3.19 3.68
C ASN A 19 2.11 -2.50 3.95
N ILE A 20 2.23 -1.77 5.07
CA ILE A 20 3.48 -1.10 5.48
C ILE A 20 4.59 -2.13 5.72
N ALA A 21 4.32 -3.18 6.49
CA ALA A 21 5.30 -4.23 6.79
C ALA A 21 5.80 -4.92 5.51
N TRP A 22 4.92 -5.17 4.55
CA TRP A 22 5.28 -5.79 3.28
C TRP A 22 6.15 -4.88 2.41
N ILE A 23 5.91 -3.56 2.41
CA ILE A 23 6.79 -2.61 1.70
C ILE A 23 8.17 -2.55 2.37
N ILE A 24 8.23 -2.60 3.70
CA ILE A 24 9.51 -2.66 4.43
C ILE A 24 10.30 -3.92 4.05
N GLU A 25 9.62 -5.07 3.95
CA GLU A 25 10.22 -6.32 3.47
C GLU A 25 10.82 -6.16 2.06
N ILE A 26 10.09 -5.53 1.14
CA ILE A 26 10.58 -5.23 -0.21
C ILE A 26 11.83 -4.35 -0.14
N ILE A 27 11.82 -3.30 0.70
CA ILE A 27 12.97 -2.42 0.87
C ILE A 27 14.20 -3.20 1.34
N ILE A 28 14.06 -4.05 2.35
CA ILE A 28 15.14 -4.90 2.90
C ILE A 28 15.69 -5.82 1.79
N ASN A 29 14.81 -6.51 1.07
CA ASN A 29 15.21 -7.38 -0.04
C ASN A 29 15.92 -6.62 -1.16
N GLY A 30 15.46 -5.40 -1.47
CA GLY A 30 16.13 -4.52 -2.42
C GLY A 30 17.55 -4.20 -1.97
N PHE A 31 17.78 -3.93 -0.69
CA PHE A 31 19.11 -3.68 -0.15
C PHE A 31 20.03 -4.90 -0.16
N ILE A 32 19.47 -6.10 0.08
CA ILE A 32 20.20 -7.37 -0.03
C ILE A 32 20.61 -7.62 -1.50
N GLN A 33 19.68 -7.43 -2.43
CA GLN A 33 19.90 -7.64 -3.87
C GLN A 33 20.49 -6.43 -4.60
N ARG A 34 20.94 -5.39 -3.88
CA ARG A 34 21.35 -4.09 -4.44
C ARG A 34 22.39 -4.17 -5.54
N LYS A 35 23.34 -5.11 -5.46
CA LYS A 35 24.41 -5.27 -6.46
C LYS A 35 23.82 -5.70 -7.80
N LEU A 36 22.88 -6.65 -7.74
CA LEU A 36 22.14 -7.17 -8.88
C LEU A 36 21.21 -6.09 -9.45
N LEU A 37 20.45 -5.41 -8.59
CA LEU A 37 19.57 -4.31 -8.99
C LEU A 37 20.34 -3.16 -9.66
N ASN A 38 21.49 -2.78 -9.11
CA ASN A 38 22.35 -1.73 -9.69
C ASN A 38 22.99 -2.15 -11.03
N SER A 39 23.27 -3.44 -11.25
CA SER A 39 23.79 -3.90 -12.55
C SER A 39 22.72 -3.88 -13.65
N TYR A 40 21.46 -4.02 -13.26
CA TYR A 40 20.33 -4.17 -14.17
C TYR A 40 19.57 -2.86 -14.43
N VAL A 41 19.45 -2.01 -13.42
CA VAL A 41 18.69 -0.75 -13.49
C VAL A 41 19.65 0.43 -13.49
N LYS A 42 19.80 1.11 -14.63
CA LYS A 42 20.63 2.32 -14.76
C LYS A 42 20.07 3.52 -13.99
N GLN A 43 18.79 3.50 -13.64
CA GLN A 43 18.08 4.54 -12.89
C GLN A 43 17.99 4.19 -11.40
N ASN A 44 17.61 5.16 -10.57
CA ASN A 44 17.48 4.96 -9.12
C ASN A 44 16.26 4.06 -8.80
N TRP A 45 16.49 2.77 -8.66
CA TRP A 45 15.45 1.78 -8.33
C TRP A 45 14.86 1.96 -6.92
N LYS A 46 15.49 2.74 -6.04
CA LYS A 46 15.07 2.90 -4.63
C LYS A 46 13.97 3.94 -4.46
N LEU A 47 14.04 5.04 -5.21
CA LEU A 47 13.14 6.18 -5.06
C LEU A 47 11.65 5.79 -5.20
N PRO A 48 11.23 5.01 -6.21
CA PRO A 48 9.83 4.61 -6.34
C PRO A 48 9.31 3.84 -5.12
N ILE A 49 10.13 3.00 -4.50
CA ILE A 49 9.74 2.20 -3.32
C ILE A 49 9.57 3.09 -2.09
N PHE A 50 10.44 4.08 -1.92
CA PHE A 50 10.30 5.05 -0.83
C PHE A 50 9.03 5.91 -0.98
N ILE A 51 8.67 6.28 -2.22
CA ILE A 51 7.41 6.97 -2.49
C ILE A 51 6.21 6.04 -2.16
N VAL A 52 6.28 4.78 -2.56
CA VAL A 52 5.27 3.75 -2.22
C VAL A 52 5.12 3.59 -0.70
N LEU A 53 6.22 3.58 0.06
CA LEU A 53 6.19 3.55 1.53
C LEU A 53 5.54 4.82 2.09
N ALA A 54 5.92 5.99 1.59
CA ALA A 54 5.37 7.26 2.05
C ALA A 54 3.86 7.34 1.81
N LEU A 55 3.37 6.86 0.67
CA LEU A 55 1.93 6.78 0.36
C LEU A 55 1.20 5.82 1.29
N SER A 56 1.78 4.66 1.58
CA SER A 56 1.21 3.67 2.51
C SER A 56 1.10 4.23 3.94
N LEU A 57 2.15 4.90 4.41
CA LEU A 57 2.16 5.58 5.72
C LEU A 57 1.16 6.73 5.76
N ALA A 58 1.10 7.55 4.71
CA ALA A 58 0.14 8.65 4.61
C ALA A 58 -1.29 8.11 4.68
N ALA A 59 -1.62 7.05 3.95
CA ALA A 59 -2.94 6.43 4.01
C ALA A 59 -3.29 5.93 5.42
N ALA A 60 -2.35 5.27 6.09
CA ALA A 60 -2.54 4.74 7.45
C ALA A 60 -2.67 5.83 8.51
N ILE A 61 -1.98 6.96 8.36
CA ILE A 61 -2.09 8.09 9.29
C ILE A 61 -3.39 8.85 9.04
N VAL A 62 -3.64 9.25 7.78
CA VAL A 62 -4.73 10.14 7.41
C VAL A 62 -6.09 9.56 7.74
N ILE A 63 -6.28 8.24 7.64
CA ILE A 63 -7.58 7.61 7.91
C ILE A 63 -8.05 7.79 9.37
N TYR A 64 -7.13 8.00 10.30
CA TYR A 64 -7.45 8.25 11.72
C TYR A 64 -7.43 9.73 12.09
N ILE A 65 -7.16 10.64 11.15
CA ILE A 65 -7.31 12.09 11.37
C ILE A 65 -8.79 12.45 11.24
N PRO A 66 -9.37 13.24 12.17
CA PRO A 66 -10.78 13.58 12.18
C PRO A 66 -11.13 14.66 11.13
N LEU A 67 -10.97 14.34 9.84
CA LEU A 67 -11.35 15.19 8.70
C LEU A 67 -12.70 14.79 8.07
N GLY A 68 -13.47 13.94 8.75
CA GLY A 68 -14.74 13.41 8.23
C GLY A 68 -14.52 12.52 7.01
N LEU A 69 -15.41 12.61 6.01
CA LEU A 69 -15.33 11.80 4.78
C LEU A 69 -13.99 11.97 4.03
N THR A 70 -13.38 13.16 4.16
CA THR A 70 -12.15 13.54 3.47
C THR A 70 -10.97 12.63 3.83
N SER A 71 -10.88 12.14 5.07
CA SER A 71 -9.79 11.24 5.47
C SER A 71 -9.82 9.93 4.67
N TYR A 72 -11.01 9.34 4.51
CA TYR A 72 -11.20 8.12 3.73
C TYR A 72 -10.86 8.31 2.25
N VAL A 73 -11.27 9.44 1.65
CA VAL A 73 -11.01 9.75 0.25
C VAL A 73 -9.50 9.91 0.00
N ILE A 74 -8.80 10.67 0.85
CA ILE A 74 -7.35 10.87 0.72
C ILE A 74 -6.61 9.54 0.90
N SER A 75 -6.95 8.76 1.93
CA SER A 75 -6.29 7.48 2.19
C SER A 75 -6.55 6.46 1.08
N PHE A 76 -7.78 6.40 0.55
CA PHE A 76 -8.11 5.56 -0.60
C PHE A 76 -7.28 5.96 -1.83
N PHE A 77 -7.24 7.25 -2.16
CA PHE A 77 -6.50 7.76 -3.30
C PHE A 77 -5.00 7.48 -3.18
N ALA A 78 -4.42 7.66 -1.99
CA ALA A 78 -3.03 7.36 -1.72
C ALA A 78 -2.70 5.87 -2.00
N LEU A 79 -3.55 4.94 -1.59
CA LEU A 79 -3.37 3.50 -1.85
C LEU A 79 -3.56 3.13 -3.33
N VAL A 80 -4.49 3.79 -4.04
CA VAL A 80 -4.64 3.59 -5.49
C VAL A 80 -3.39 4.05 -6.23
N VAL A 81 -2.87 5.25 -5.91
CA VAL A 81 -1.61 5.75 -6.50
C VAL A 81 -0.45 4.83 -6.13
N GLN A 82 -0.38 4.37 -4.88
CA GLN A 82 0.62 3.38 -4.43
C GLN A 82 0.59 2.12 -5.31
N THR A 83 -0.61 1.57 -5.56
CA THR A 83 -0.80 0.38 -6.40
C THR A 83 -0.31 0.62 -7.83
N LEU A 84 -0.69 1.75 -8.44
CA LEU A 84 -0.29 2.10 -9.80
C LEU A 84 1.23 2.28 -9.91
N MET A 85 1.85 2.94 -8.94
CA MET A 85 3.31 3.10 -8.88
C MET A 85 4.02 1.76 -8.71
N ALA A 86 3.51 0.86 -7.86
CA ALA A 86 4.04 -0.48 -7.70
C ALA A 86 3.90 -1.32 -8.99
N ALA A 87 2.80 -1.14 -9.74
CA ALA A 87 2.57 -1.83 -11.01
C ALA A 87 3.53 -1.35 -12.11
N ASP A 88 3.73 -0.04 -12.24
CA ASP A 88 4.71 0.51 -13.18
C ASP A 88 6.13 0.07 -12.81
N TYR A 89 6.47 0.13 -11.51
CA TYR A 89 7.74 -0.34 -11.00
C TYR A 89 7.98 -1.82 -11.31
N TYR A 90 6.98 -2.68 -11.09
CA TYR A 90 7.04 -4.11 -11.45
C TYR A 90 7.28 -4.30 -12.95
N LYS A 91 6.58 -3.56 -13.80
CA LYS A 91 6.67 -3.66 -15.26
C LYS A 91 8.05 -3.24 -15.76
N VAL A 92 8.64 -2.19 -15.18
CA VAL A 92 10.01 -1.77 -15.51
C VAL A 92 11.01 -2.83 -15.06
N LEU A 93 10.90 -3.30 -13.81
CA LEU A 93 11.89 -4.18 -13.21
C LEU A 93 11.91 -5.60 -13.79
N SER A 94 10.73 -6.14 -14.16
CA SER A 94 10.57 -7.46 -14.78
C SER A 94 11.23 -7.59 -16.16
N ARG A 95 11.59 -6.46 -16.80
CA ARG A 95 12.38 -6.47 -18.04
C ARG A 95 13.85 -6.80 -17.79
N PHE A 96 14.36 -6.53 -16.59
CA PHE A 96 15.78 -6.67 -16.29
C PHE A 96 16.09 -7.83 -15.34
N ILE A 97 15.14 -8.18 -14.47
CA ILE A 97 15.29 -9.28 -13.52
C ILE A 97 14.25 -10.34 -13.86
N LYS A 98 14.69 -11.58 -14.05
CA LYS A 98 13.81 -12.75 -14.19
C LYS A 98 13.82 -13.52 -12.87
N ASP A 99 12.64 -13.97 -12.44
CA ASP A 99 12.41 -14.85 -11.29
C ASP A 99 13.22 -14.50 -10.02
N SER A 100 12.83 -13.40 -9.37
CA SER A 100 13.36 -13.03 -8.06
C SER A 100 12.26 -12.93 -7.01
N TRP A 101 12.58 -13.29 -5.76
CA TRP A 101 11.71 -13.07 -4.62
C TRP A 101 11.27 -11.60 -4.51
N TYR A 102 12.16 -10.69 -4.89
CA TYR A 102 11.89 -9.26 -4.94
C TYR A 102 10.73 -8.90 -5.89
N LEU A 103 10.70 -9.47 -7.10
CA LEU A 103 9.60 -9.27 -8.05
C LEU A 103 8.29 -9.89 -7.58
N VAL A 104 8.35 -11.06 -6.94
CA VAL A 104 7.18 -11.70 -6.34
C VAL A 104 6.61 -10.81 -5.22
N SER A 105 7.49 -10.27 -4.38
CA SER A 105 7.10 -9.40 -3.26
C SER A 105 6.42 -8.12 -3.74
N ILE A 106 6.89 -7.50 -4.83
CA ILE A 106 6.22 -6.36 -5.45
C ILE A 106 4.81 -6.73 -5.95
N LYS A 107 4.62 -7.91 -6.56
CA LYS A 107 3.28 -8.37 -6.96
C LYS A 107 2.34 -8.52 -5.77
N VAL A 108 2.82 -9.16 -4.70
CA VAL A 108 2.02 -9.36 -3.49
C VAL A 108 1.68 -8.01 -2.85
N SER A 109 2.61 -7.04 -2.86
CA SER A 109 2.35 -5.67 -2.38
C SER A 109 1.23 -4.99 -3.14
N MET A 110 1.12 -5.16 -4.47
CA MET A 110 0.00 -4.63 -5.24
C MET A 110 -1.34 -5.19 -4.74
N ILE A 111 -1.41 -6.50 -4.50
CA ILE A 111 -2.63 -7.16 -4.00
C ILE A 111 -2.99 -6.64 -2.62
N ILE A 112 -2.01 -6.55 -1.70
CA ILE A 112 -2.23 -6.03 -0.35
C ILE A 112 -2.70 -4.57 -0.38
N SER A 113 -2.14 -3.75 -1.28
CA SER A 113 -2.54 -2.34 -1.46
C SER A 113 -3.99 -2.22 -1.95
N ILE A 114 -4.40 -3.04 -2.92
CA ILE A 114 -5.80 -3.11 -3.40
C ILE A 114 -6.74 -3.52 -2.25
N LEU A 115 -6.40 -4.57 -1.51
CA LEU A 115 -7.21 -5.03 -0.38
C LEU A 115 -7.30 -3.97 0.73
N SER A 116 -6.22 -3.21 0.92
CA SER A 116 -6.20 -2.08 1.85
C SER A 116 -7.15 -0.99 1.40
N ALA A 117 -7.13 -0.61 0.11
CA ALA A 117 -8.05 0.39 -0.44
C ALA A 117 -9.53 -0.04 -0.30
N LEU A 118 -9.82 -1.31 -0.58
CA LEU A 118 -11.18 -1.87 -0.41
C LEU A 118 -11.62 -1.89 1.06
N SER A 119 -10.70 -2.18 1.98
CA SER A 119 -11.00 -2.15 3.42
C SER A 119 -11.33 -0.74 3.90
N ILE A 120 -10.59 0.27 3.42
CA ILE A 120 -10.89 1.69 3.69
C ILE A 120 -12.27 2.07 3.17
N LEU A 121 -12.61 1.65 1.94
CA LEU A 121 -13.92 1.91 1.35
C LEU A 121 -15.05 1.30 2.19
N LEU A 122 -14.87 0.03 2.61
CA LEU A 122 -15.84 -0.65 3.46
C LEU A 122 -16.01 0.07 4.80
N PHE A 123 -14.90 0.48 5.43
CA PHE A 123 -14.94 1.23 6.68
C PHE A 123 -15.64 2.58 6.53
N ALA A 124 -15.38 3.31 5.44
CA ALA A 124 -16.06 4.57 5.13
C ALA A 124 -17.59 4.38 5.01
N ILE A 125 -18.03 3.37 4.25
CA ILE A 125 -19.45 3.06 4.07
C ILE A 125 -20.10 2.73 5.43
N THR A 126 -19.44 1.90 6.26
CA THR A 126 -19.98 1.55 7.57
C THR A 126 -19.99 2.71 8.55
N ALA A 127 -19.02 3.64 8.45
CA ALA A 127 -18.95 4.81 9.30
C ALA A 127 -20.07 5.82 8.98
N ILE A 128 -20.33 6.07 7.69
CA ILE A 128 -21.45 6.90 7.22
C ILE A 128 -22.77 6.28 7.69
N ALA A 129 -22.97 4.98 7.46
CA ALA A 129 -24.18 4.28 7.85
C ALA A 129 -24.42 4.26 9.38
N VAL A 130 -23.40 4.43 10.21
CA VAL A 130 -23.57 4.54 11.67
C VAL A 130 -23.81 5.98 12.12
N THR A 131 -23.37 6.98 11.35
CA THR A 131 -23.53 8.41 11.71
C THR A 131 -24.86 9.00 11.25
N ASP A 132 -25.48 8.42 10.21
CA ASP A 132 -26.80 8.83 9.70
C ASP A 132 -28.00 8.25 10.48
N TYR A 133 -27.78 7.37 11.47
CA TYR A 133 -28.80 6.76 12.35
C TYR A 133 -28.62 7.17 13.81
#